data_AF-A0A7C6DQ56-F1
#
_entry.id   AF-A0A7C6DQ56-F1
#
_cell.length_a   1.000
_cell.length_b   1.000
_cell.length_c   1.000
_cell.angle_alpha   90.00
_cell.angle_beta   90.00
_cell.angle_gamma   90.00
#
_symmetry.space_group_name_H-M   'P 1'
#
loop_
_entity.id
_entity.type
_entity.pdbx_description
1 polymer ?
#
loop_
_entity_poly.entity_id
_entity_poly.type
_entity_poly.pdbx_seq_one_letter_code
_entity_poly.pdbx_strand_id
1 'polypeptide(L)'
;MHVPTSRHAGILVHITSLPSRFGMGDLGPMAHAWIDHLAQVGLDGWQILSLGPTGFGDSPYQCFSAFAGNPDLISPEALLADGLLETDDLPADPIPDGPIDFARVRRLKSPLLEQPYRRFVSDAPSV
;
A
#
# COMPACT_ATOMS: atom_id res chain seq x y z
N MET A 1 -20.19 32.33 -24.28
CA MET A 1 -19.30 31.19 -24.53
C MET A 1 -19.64 30.13 -23.47
N HIS A 2 -20.33 29.06 -23.86
CA HIS A 2 -20.72 27.98 -22.95
C HIS A 2 -19.62 26.93 -22.99
N VAL A 3 -18.82 26.82 -21.92
CA VAL A 3 -17.89 25.70 -21.75
C VAL A 3 -18.76 24.53 -21.27
N PRO A 4 -18.92 23.46 -22.06
CA PRO A 4 -19.65 22.29 -21.59
C PRO A 4 -18.92 21.75 -20.36
N THR A 5 -19.64 21.58 -19.25
CA THR A 5 -19.10 20.97 -18.04
C THR A 5 -19.15 19.46 -18.18
N SER A 6 -18.00 18.81 -18.18
CA SER A 6 -17.93 17.35 -18.07
C SER A 6 -18.42 16.92 -16.68
N ARG A 7 -19.37 15.98 -16.65
CA ARG A 7 -19.81 15.36 -15.40
C ARG A 7 -18.82 14.25 -15.04
N HIS A 8 -18.30 14.30 -13.82
CA HIS A 8 -17.37 13.32 -13.27
C HIS A 8 -17.96 12.67 -12.03
N ALA A 9 -17.55 11.45 -11.74
CA ALA A 9 -17.98 10.69 -10.57
C ALA A 9 -16.82 9.85 -10.05
N GLY A 10 -16.59 9.92 -8.74
CA GLY A 10 -15.51 9.18 -8.10
C GLY A 10 -15.90 8.67 -6.73
N ILE A 11 -14.98 7.90 -6.15
CA ILE A 11 -15.14 7.28 -4.83
C ILE A 11 -14.00 7.66 -3.90
N LEU A 12 -14.31 7.85 -2.62
CA LEU A 12 -13.33 8.02 -1.55
C LEU A 12 -13.16 6.68 -0.84
N VAL A 13 -11.99 6.05 -1.03
CA VAL A 13 -11.58 4.85 -0.30
C VAL A 13 -10.07 4.95 -0.10
N HIS A 14 -9.58 4.92 1.13
CA HIS A 14 -8.14 4.91 1.36
C HIS A 14 -7.54 3.55 1.02
N ILE A 15 -6.28 3.51 0.55
CA ILE A 15 -5.59 2.27 0.16
C ILE A 15 -5.59 1.26 1.32
N THR A 16 -5.43 1.73 2.55
CA THR A 16 -5.42 0.86 3.74
C THR A 16 -6.72 0.08 3.94
N SER A 17 -7.83 0.56 3.37
CA SER A 17 -9.15 -0.08 3.45
C SER A 17 -9.37 -1.13 2.37
N LEU A 18 -8.46 -1.28 1.40
CA LEU A 18 -8.53 -2.37 0.43
C LEU A 18 -8.24 -3.70 1.13
N PRO A 19 -8.89 -4.80 0.71
CA PRO A 19 -8.65 -6.11 1.28
C PRO A 19 -7.22 -6.56 0.99
N SER A 20 -6.57 -7.17 1.98
CA SER A 20 -5.23 -7.71 1.85
C SER A 20 -4.99 -8.77 2.91
N ARG A 21 -4.31 -9.85 2.52
CA ARG A 21 -3.90 -10.92 3.46
C ARG A 21 -2.86 -10.47 4.48
N PHE A 22 -2.28 -9.28 4.30
CA PHE A 22 -1.27 -8.69 5.20
C PHE A 22 -1.88 -7.75 6.25
N GLY A 23 -3.21 -7.78 6.42
CA GLY A 23 -3.94 -7.08 7.50
C GLY A 23 -4.27 -5.61 7.21
N MET A 24 -3.81 -5.09 6.08
CA MET A 24 -4.09 -3.73 5.60
C MET A 24 -3.83 -3.67 4.09
N GLY A 25 -4.66 -2.95 3.35
CA GLY A 25 -4.45 -2.75 1.93
C GLY A 25 -3.11 -2.05 1.61
N ASP A 26 -2.58 -2.33 0.43
CA ASP A 26 -1.28 -1.87 -0.04
C ASP A 26 -1.32 -1.54 -1.54
N LEU A 27 -0.22 -1.00 -2.05
CA LEU A 27 0.00 -0.68 -3.46
C LEU A 27 0.41 -1.92 -4.25
N GLY A 28 -0.42 -2.95 -4.20
CA GLY A 28 -0.20 -4.26 -4.81
C GLY A 28 -1.28 -4.64 -5.82
N PRO A 29 -1.41 -5.95 -6.12
CA PRO A 29 -2.39 -6.46 -7.09
C PRO A 29 -3.82 -6.00 -6.81
N MET A 30 -4.21 -5.88 -5.54
CA MET A 30 -5.56 -5.42 -5.19
C MET A 30 -5.81 -3.95 -5.53
N ALA A 31 -4.81 -3.08 -5.40
CA ALA A 31 -4.96 -1.67 -5.81
C ALA A 31 -5.13 -1.53 -7.33
N HIS A 32 -4.41 -2.36 -8.12
CA HIS A 32 -4.58 -2.40 -9.57
C HIS A 32 -5.97 -2.90 -9.96
N ALA A 33 -6.41 -4.03 -9.40
CA ALA A 33 -7.74 -4.57 -9.65
C ALA A 33 -8.87 -3.63 -9.17
N TRP A 34 -8.63 -2.82 -8.13
CA TRP A 34 -9.54 -1.75 -7.73
C TRP A 34 -9.67 -0.67 -8.80
N ILE A 35 -8.56 -0.19 -9.35
CA ILE A 35 -8.57 0.78 -10.44
C ILE A 35 -9.30 0.21 -11.68
N ASP A 36 -9.02 -1.03 -12.04
CA ASP A 36 -9.69 -1.71 -13.15
C ASP A 36 -11.21 -1.80 -12.90
N HIS A 37 -11.61 -2.08 -11.66
CA HIS A 37 -13.02 -2.09 -11.29
C HIS A 37 -13.67 -0.71 -11.42
N LEU A 38 -13.03 0.36 -10.95
CA LEU A 38 -13.53 1.73 -11.10
C LEU A 38 -13.72 2.11 -12.57
N ALA A 39 -12.75 1.78 -13.41
CA ALA A 39 -12.84 2.00 -14.85
C ALA A 39 -14.00 1.22 -15.49
N GLN A 40 -14.20 -0.04 -15.09
CA GLN A 40 -15.31 -0.89 -15.57
C GLN A 40 -16.69 -0.33 -15.20
N VAL A 41 -16.86 0.27 -14.02
CA VAL A 41 -18.13 0.85 -13.58
C VAL A 41 -18.32 2.31 -14.03
N GLY A 42 -17.36 2.87 -14.75
CA GLY A 42 -17.43 4.24 -15.28
C GLY A 42 -17.16 5.34 -14.25
N LEU A 43 -16.50 5.01 -13.14
CA LEU A 43 -15.97 6.00 -12.20
C LEU A 43 -14.62 6.49 -12.69
N ASP A 44 -14.44 7.81 -12.70
CA ASP A 44 -13.25 8.49 -13.23
C ASP A 44 -12.43 9.21 -12.14
N GLY A 45 -12.83 9.06 -10.88
CA GLY A 45 -12.11 9.58 -9.72
C GLY A 45 -11.91 8.54 -8.62
N TRP A 46 -10.69 8.46 -8.10
CA TRP A 46 -10.37 7.77 -6.85
C TRP A 46 -9.70 8.76 -5.91
N GLN A 47 -10.41 9.16 -4.87
CA GLN A 47 -9.88 10.02 -3.82
C GLN A 47 -9.33 9.16 -2.68
N ILE A 48 -8.18 9.57 -2.15
CA ILE A 48 -7.48 8.94 -1.03
C ILE A 48 -7.10 10.00 0.02
N LEU A 49 -6.88 9.56 1.25
CA LEU A 49 -6.24 10.34 2.33
C LEU A 49 -4.72 10.47 2.08
N SER A 50 -4.01 11.20 2.94
CA SER A 50 -2.56 11.38 2.80
C SER A 50 -1.79 10.06 2.86
N LEU A 51 -0.77 9.95 2.01
CA LEU A 51 0.08 8.76 1.90
C LEU A 51 1.33 8.81 2.79
N GLY A 52 1.46 9.81 3.66
CA GLY A 52 2.63 9.98 4.50
C GLY A 52 2.73 8.95 5.62
N PRO A 53 3.94 8.71 6.18
CA PRO A 53 4.12 7.89 7.37
C PRO A 53 3.21 8.39 8.48
N THR A 54 2.39 7.50 9.04
CA THR A 54 1.43 7.88 10.08
C THR A 54 2.12 8.08 11.43
N GLY A 55 1.67 9.07 12.19
CA GLY A 55 2.17 9.37 13.54
C GLY A 55 1.20 8.91 14.61
N PHE A 56 0.87 9.80 15.57
CA PHE A 56 0.01 9.46 16.69
C PHE A 56 -1.37 8.95 16.22
N GLY A 57 -1.83 7.86 16.84
CA GLY A 57 -3.11 7.22 16.52
C GLY A 57 -3.22 6.69 15.08
N ASP A 58 -2.09 6.45 14.40
CA ASP A 58 -2.04 5.98 13.02
C ASP A 58 -2.76 6.90 12.02
N SER A 59 -2.86 8.19 12.36
CA SER A 59 -3.56 9.19 11.56
C SER A 59 -2.74 9.61 10.33
N PRO A 60 -3.34 9.61 9.11
CA PRO A 60 -2.71 10.12 7.89
C PRO A 60 -2.58 11.65 7.89
N TYR A 61 -3.06 12.35 8.92
CA TYR A 61 -2.92 13.80 9.06
C TYR A 61 -1.91 14.22 10.11
N GLN A 62 -1.28 13.25 10.79
CA GLN A 62 -0.25 13.48 11.80
C GLN A 62 1.07 12.87 11.34
N CYS A 63 1.51 13.21 10.13
CA CYS A 63 2.65 12.58 9.51
C CYS A 63 3.99 13.09 10.06
N PHE A 64 4.98 12.19 10.11
CA PHE A 64 6.37 12.55 10.41
C PHE A 64 7.06 13.33 9.28
N SER A 65 6.49 13.29 8.08
CA SER A 65 7.00 13.97 6.89
C SER A 65 5.87 14.33 5.95
N ALA A 66 5.96 15.50 5.31
CA ALA A 66 5.04 15.93 4.26
C ALA A 66 5.40 15.35 2.87
N PHE A 67 6.56 14.69 2.74
CA PHE A 67 7.11 14.24 1.46
C PHE A 67 7.27 12.72 1.35
N ALA A 68 7.58 12.05 2.46
CA ALA A 68 7.80 10.60 2.43
C ALA A 68 6.48 9.85 2.18
N GLY A 69 6.56 8.67 1.57
CA GLY A 69 5.46 7.71 1.54
C GLY A 69 5.46 6.82 2.78
N ASN A 70 4.30 6.29 3.15
CA ASN A 70 4.16 5.33 4.24
C ASN A 70 4.70 3.95 3.79
N PRO A 71 5.78 3.43 4.41
CA PRO A 71 6.34 2.13 4.04
C PRO A 71 5.34 0.98 4.25
N ASP A 72 4.37 1.14 5.15
CA ASP A 72 3.31 0.15 5.39
C ASP A 72 2.39 -0.04 4.18
N LEU A 73 2.45 0.83 3.16
CA LEU A 73 1.70 0.70 1.91
C LEU A 73 2.45 -0.07 0.81
N ILE A 74 3.71 -0.49 1.03
CA ILE A 74 4.47 -1.29 0.05
C ILE A 74 3.92 -2.72 0.04
N SER A 75 3.63 -3.27 -1.14
CA SER A 75 3.04 -4.61 -1.26
C SER A 75 4.09 -5.72 -1.17
N PRO A 76 3.98 -6.66 -0.20
CA PRO A 76 4.84 -7.86 -0.18
C PRO A 76 4.66 -8.74 -1.42
N GLU A 77 3.46 -8.78 -2.01
CA GLU A 77 3.21 -9.51 -3.26
C GLU A 77 3.93 -8.86 -4.45
N ALA A 78 3.98 -7.53 -4.51
CA ALA A 78 4.75 -6.84 -5.55
C ALA A 78 6.25 -7.12 -5.39
N LEU A 79 6.77 -7.10 -4.15
CA LEU A 79 8.18 -7.43 -3.89
C LEU A 79 8.52 -8.89 -4.27
N LEU A 80 7.60 -9.83 -4.04
CA LEU A 80 7.74 -11.20 -4.51
C LEU A 80 7.75 -11.27 -6.06
N ALA A 81 6.83 -10.55 -6.72
CA ALA A 81 6.77 -10.49 -8.18
C ALA A 81 8.03 -9.89 -8.81
N ASP A 82 8.65 -8.91 -8.14
CA ASP A 82 9.91 -8.28 -8.55
C ASP A 82 11.15 -9.13 -8.21
N GLY A 83 10.98 -10.31 -7.58
CA GLY A 83 12.09 -11.19 -7.18
C GLY A 83 12.93 -10.65 -6.01
N LEU A 84 12.41 -9.67 -5.27
CA LEU A 84 13.04 -9.10 -4.08
C LEU A 84 12.76 -9.93 -2.82
N LEU A 85 11.61 -10.61 -2.80
CA LEU A 85 11.24 -11.62 -1.82
C LEU A 85 11.12 -12.99 -2.46
N GLU A 86 11.26 -14.02 -1.64
CA GLU A 86 10.97 -15.42 -1.97
C GLU A 86 9.62 -15.83 -1.37
N THR A 87 8.99 -16.88 -1.89
CA THR A 87 7.70 -17.37 -1.36
C THR A 87 7.80 -17.72 0.12
N ASP A 88 8.94 -18.27 0.56
CA ASP A 88 9.20 -18.65 1.94
C ASP A 88 9.39 -17.43 2.88
N ASP A 89 9.64 -16.25 2.32
CA ASP A 89 9.71 -15.00 3.10
C ASP A 89 8.29 -14.56 3.54
N LEU A 90 7.24 -14.96 2.80
CA LEU A 90 5.87 -14.54 3.09
C LEU A 90 5.23 -15.37 4.22
N PRO A 91 4.39 -14.74 5.06
CA PRO A 91 3.61 -15.47 6.05
C PRO A 91 2.68 -16.48 5.39
N ALA A 92 2.66 -17.71 5.91
CA ALA A 92 1.78 -18.77 5.44
C ALA A 92 0.31 -18.42 5.66
N ASP A 93 -0.03 -18.00 6.88
CA ASP A 93 -1.42 -17.69 7.26
C ASP A 93 -1.77 -16.23 6.96
N PRO A 94 -2.95 -15.96 6.35
CA PRO A 94 -3.45 -14.60 6.20
C PRO A 94 -3.81 -13.98 7.55
N ILE A 95 -3.68 -12.67 7.67
CA ILE A 95 -4.31 -11.92 8.76
C ILE A 95 -5.82 -11.89 8.50
N PRO A 96 -6.67 -12.24 9.49
CA PRO A 96 -8.12 -12.17 9.33
C PRO A 96 -8.62 -10.75 9.05
N ASP A 97 -9.71 -10.66 8.29
CA ASP A 97 -10.41 -9.39 8.05
C ASP A 97 -10.92 -8.75 9.35
N GLY A 98 -10.92 -7.42 9.38
CA GLY A 98 -11.39 -6.65 10.52
C GLY A 98 -10.77 -5.25 10.58
N PRO A 99 -10.95 -4.53 11.71
CA PRO A 99 -10.23 -3.30 11.96
C PRO A 99 -8.71 -3.52 11.89
N ILE A 100 -8.00 -2.57 11.30
CA ILE A 100 -6.56 -2.65 11.11
C ILE A 100 -5.85 -2.59 12.47
N ASP A 101 -5.07 -3.62 12.80
CA ASP A 101 -4.06 -3.57 13.86
C ASP A 101 -2.74 -3.11 13.23
N PHE A 102 -2.51 -1.79 13.21
CA PHE A 102 -1.31 -1.19 12.61
C PHE A 102 -0.01 -1.70 13.25
N ALA A 103 -0.03 -2.03 14.54
CA ALA A 103 1.15 -2.56 15.21
C ALA A 103 1.47 -3.98 14.71
N ARG A 104 0.46 -4.82 14.48
CA ARG A 104 0.63 -6.14 13.85
C ARG A 104 1.10 -6.03 12.41
N VAL A 105 0.52 -5.12 11.63
CA VAL A 105 0.94 -4.86 10.24
C VAL A 105 2.41 -4.47 10.18
N ARG A 106 2.85 -3.50 11.00
CA ARG A 106 4.27 -3.08 11.04
C ARG A 106 5.21 -4.21 11.43
N ARG A 107 4.86 -5.02 12.44
CA ARG A 107 5.67 -6.18 12.86
C ARG A 107 5.82 -7.21 11.74
N LEU A 108 4.78 -7.37 10.92
CA LEU A 108 4.80 -8.28 9.78
C LEU A 108 5.58 -7.70 8.59
N LYS A 109 5.34 -6.43 8.24
CA LYS A 109 5.88 -5.83 7.01
C LYS A 109 7.33 -5.35 7.15
N SER A 110 7.73 -4.84 8.32
CA SER A 110 9.10 -4.34 8.53
C SER A 110 10.20 -5.34 8.11
N PRO A 111 10.20 -6.62 8.55
CA PRO A 111 11.23 -7.57 8.13
C PRO A 111 11.19 -7.85 6.62
N LEU A 112 9.99 -7.87 6.00
CA LEU A 112 9.82 -8.08 4.55
C LEU A 112 10.39 -6.92 3.72
N LEU A 113 10.47 -5.71 4.27
CA LEU A 113 11.09 -4.57 3.61
C LEU A 113 12.60 -4.50 3.88
N GLU A 114 13.03 -4.87 5.08
CA GLU A 114 14.44 -4.83 5.47
C GLU A 114 15.28 -5.92 4.78
N GLN A 115 14.73 -7.12 4.60
CA GLN A 115 15.47 -8.24 4.03
C GLN A 115 15.95 -8.01 2.59
N PRO A 116 15.12 -7.54 1.64
CA PRO A 116 15.57 -7.16 0.31
C PRO A 116 16.66 -6.07 0.34
N TYR A 117 16.51 -5.09 1.22
CA TYR A 117 17.50 -4.03 1.39
C TYR A 117 18.86 -4.59 1.85
N ARG A 118 18.87 -5.52 2.82
CA ARG A 118 20.11 -6.16 3.29
C ARG A 118 20.80 -6.99 2.20
N ARG A 119 20.02 -7.73 1.39
CA ARG A 119 20.53 -8.45 0.21
C ARG A 119 21.18 -7.46 -0.76
N PHE A 120 20.46 -6.39 -1.12
CA PHE A 120 20.94 -5.34 -2.01
C PHE A 120 22.24 -4.69 -1.56
N VAL A 121 22.36 -4.36 -0.27
CA VAL A 121 23.59 -3.75 0.29
C VAL A 121 24.75 -4.75 0.35
N SER A 122 24.48 -6.04 0.58
CA SER A 122 25.52 -7.08 0.63
C SER A 122 26.08 -7.41 -0.75
N ASP A 123 25.23 -7.35 -1.79
CA ASP A 123 25.61 -7.59 -3.18
C ASP A 123 26.26 -6.35 -3.83
N ALA A 124 26.15 -5.17 -3.21
CA ALA A 124 26.78 -3.97 -3.71
C ALA A 124 28.31 -4.09 -3.60
N PRO A 125 29.07 -3.84 -4.69
CA PRO A 125 30.51 -3.80 -4.63
C PRO A 125 30.94 -2.71 -3.64
N SER A 126 31.91 -3.02 -2.78
CA SER A 126 32.51 -2.03 -1.89
C SER A 126 33.08 -0.89 -2.74
N VAL A 127 32.49 0.30 -2.61
CA VAL A 127 32.95 1.54 -3.25
C VAL A 127 34.25 2.04 -2.62
#